data_AF-A0AAU9DKL4-F1
#
_entry.id   AF-A0AAU9DKL4-F1
#
_cell.length_a   1.000
_cell.length_b   1.000
_cell.length_c   1.000
_cell.angle_alpha   90.00
_cell.angle_beta   90.00
_cell.angle_gamma   90.00
#
_symmetry.space_group_name_H-M   'P 1'
#
loop_
_entity.id
_entity.type
_entity.pdbx_description
1 polymer ?
#
loop_
_entity_poly.entity_id
_entity_poly.type
_entity_poly.pdbx_seq_one_letter_code
_entity_poly.pdbx_strand_id
1 'polypeptide(L)'
;MEKNNSKELAFFNILETALHFDLSEEKNNFLVSLNELKDKIGMDTNEILKNMKSLENNKILKIKEYDNNKILLDISNYKTKLSEVFTQEEIETILKEFNYFIKKYNLTIPNEKEIKKSSEILKNMILENPQCDLQEFIEKGITTAITEKILIKIEKKIYDLFNSVDDEDLKILEVTLFCMYNFDKKNNPFLVTLFLESVYNNMNKR
;
A
#
# COMPACT_ATOMS: atom_id res chain seq x y z
N MET A 1 -5.44 17.61 -0.10
CA MET A 1 -4.00 17.69 0.21
C MET A 1 -3.29 18.45 -0.92
N GLU A 2 -2.07 19.00 -0.74
CA GLU A 2 -1.26 19.39 -1.91
C GLU A 2 -0.67 18.13 -2.54
N LYS A 3 -0.72 18.00 -3.88
CA LYS A 3 -0.26 16.82 -4.64
C LYS A 3 1.15 16.33 -4.25
N ASN A 4 2.03 17.24 -3.84
CA ASN A 4 3.40 16.91 -3.40
C ASN A 4 3.41 16.12 -2.08
N ASN A 5 2.51 16.47 -1.15
CA ASN A 5 2.39 15.77 0.13
C ASN A 5 1.86 14.34 -0.09
N SER A 6 0.91 14.16 -1.01
CA SER A 6 0.32 12.85 -1.30
C SER A 6 1.37 11.84 -1.78
N LYS A 7 2.29 12.28 -2.64
CA LYS A 7 3.41 11.45 -3.11
C LYS A 7 4.40 11.10 -2.00
N GLU A 8 4.65 12.03 -1.09
CA GLU A 8 5.53 11.80 0.06
C GLU A 8 4.92 10.78 1.02
N LEU A 9 3.62 10.88 1.30
CA LEU A 9 2.89 9.88 2.08
C LEU A 9 2.92 8.51 1.41
N ALA A 10 2.80 8.44 0.08
CA ALA A 10 2.97 7.17 -0.64
C ALA A 10 4.35 6.55 -0.42
N PHE A 11 5.41 7.36 -0.42
CA PHE A 11 6.75 6.87 -0.09
C PHE A 11 6.89 6.48 1.39
N PHE A 12 6.20 7.17 2.30
CA PHE A 12 6.18 6.80 3.71
C PHE A 12 5.59 5.40 3.92
N ASN A 13 4.50 5.02 3.24
CA ASN A 13 3.93 3.67 3.32
C ASN A 13 4.94 2.59 2.88
N ILE A 14 5.73 2.86 1.82
CA ILE A 14 6.81 1.96 1.39
C ILE A 14 7.85 1.79 2.50
N LEU A 15 8.26 2.89 3.16
CA LEU A 15 9.22 2.84 4.27
C LEU A 15 8.66 2.09 5.47
N GLU A 16 7.40 2.36 5.83
CA GLU A 16 6.70 1.71 6.94
C GLU A 16 6.66 0.20 6.75
N THR A 17 6.23 -0.26 5.58
CA THR A 17 6.19 -1.68 5.21
C THR A 17 7.60 -2.29 5.23
N ALA A 18 8.61 -1.62 4.66
CA ALA A 18 9.97 -2.13 4.60
C ALA A 18 10.67 -2.22 5.97
N LEU A 19 10.32 -1.32 6.90
CA LEU A 19 10.94 -1.22 8.22
C LEU A 19 10.12 -1.91 9.32
N HIS A 20 8.89 -2.34 9.02
CA HIS A 20 7.91 -2.83 9.99
C HIS A 20 7.78 -1.86 11.15
N PHE A 21 7.45 -0.61 10.86
CA PHE A 21 7.13 0.31 11.95
C PHE A 21 5.93 -0.24 12.71
N ASP A 22 6.18 -0.72 13.93
CA ASP A 22 5.08 -0.95 14.84
C ASP A 22 4.66 0.40 15.41
N LEU A 23 3.71 1.02 14.74
CA LEU A 23 3.16 2.32 15.12
C LEU A 23 2.32 2.25 16.40
N SER A 24 2.05 1.03 16.91
CA SER A 24 1.40 0.79 18.20
C SER A 24 2.41 0.76 19.36
N GLU A 25 3.68 0.41 19.10
CA GLU A 25 4.76 0.54 20.08
C GLU A 25 5.30 1.99 20.11
N GLU A 26 5.60 2.54 21.29
CA GLU A 26 6.18 3.89 21.47
C GLU A 26 7.62 4.05 20.92
N LYS A 27 8.07 3.14 20.04
CA LYS A 27 9.35 3.27 19.36
C LYS A 27 9.23 4.29 18.25
N ASN A 28 9.77 5.47 18.53
CA ASN A 28 9.85 6.54 17.55
C ASN A 28 11.17 6.56 16.78
N ASN A 29 12.21 5.87 17.26
CA ASN A 29 13.54 5.92 16.67
C ASN A 29 13.93 4.59 16.01
N PHE A 30 14.32 4.65 14.74
CA PHE A 30 14.69 3.49 13.93
C PHE A 30 16.07 3.71 13.33
N LEU A 31 17.01 2.83 13.66
CA LEU A 31 18.31 2.78 13.00
C LEU A 31 18.18 1.94 11.74
N VAL A 32 18.46 2.53 10.59
CA VAL A 32 18.17 1.95 9.29
C VAL A 32 19.42 1.90 8.43
N SER A 33 19.68 0.76 7.78
CA SER A 33 20.70 0.68 6.75
C SER A 33 20.14 1.07 5.38
N LEU A 34 20.79 2.00 4.68
CA LEU A 34 20.39 2.43 3.34
C LEU A 34 20.51 1.29 2.31
N ASN A 35 21.55 0.47 2.40
CA ASN A 35 21.69 -0.70 1.52
C ASN A 35 20.58 -1.73 1.76
N GLU A 36 20.23 -2.02 3.02
CA GLU A 36 19.12 -2.94 3.32
C GLU A 36 17.79 -2.39 2.79
N LEU A 37 17.55 -1.08 2.94
CA LEU A 37 16.38 -0.43 2.35
C LEU A 37 16.38 -0.49 0.82
N LYS A 38 17.52 -0.22 0.19
CA LYS A 38 17.67 -0.34 -1.27
C LYS A 38 17.30 -1.73 -1.74
N ASP A 39 17.75 -2.78 -1.05
CA ASP A 39 17.49 -4.16 -1.44
C ASP A 39 16.03 -4.56 -1.20
N LYS A 40 15.43 -4.13 -0.08
CA LYS A 40 14.02 -4.37 0.24
C LYS A 40 13.06 -3.64 -0.69
N ILE A 41 13.30 -2.35 -0.90
CA ILE A 41 12.44 -1.48 -1.72
C ILE A 41 12.73 -1.69 -3.21
N GLY A 42 13.97 -1.99 -3.59
CA GLY A 42 14.42 -1.98 -4.98
C GLY A 42 14.41 -0.58 -5.58
N MET A 43 14.86 0.42 -4.81
CA MET A 43 14.97 1.83 -5.20
C MET A 43 16.41 2.31 -4.94
N ASP A 44 16.93 3.21 -5.78
CA ASP A 44 18.29 3.71 -5.61
C ASP A 44 18.47 4.46 -4.28
N THR A 45 19.64 4.34 -3.65
CA THR A 45 19.92 5.00 -2.37
C THR A 45 19.78 6.52 -2.45
N ASN A 46 20.11 7.15 -3.58
CA ASN A 46 19.96 8.59 -3.74
C ASN A 46 18.48 8.99 -3.82
N GLU A 47 17.66 8.16 -4.45
CA GLU A 47 16.22 8.39 -4.53
C GLU A 47 15.55 8.20 -3.16
N ILE A 48 15.91 7.15 -2.42
CA ILE A 48 15.48 6.93 -1.03
C ILE A 48 15.84 8.15 -0.18
N LEU A 49 17.10 8.59 -0.23
CA LEU A 49 17.57 9.76 0.52
C LEU A 49 16.84 11.04 0.15
N LYS A 50 16.58 11.26 -1.14
CA LYS A 50 15.83 12.43 -1.62
C LYS A 50 14.40 12.43 -1.05
N ASN A 51 13.70 11.29 -1.12
CA ASN A 51 12.35 11.19 -0.59
C ASN A 51 12.32 11.29 0.95
N MET A 52 13.29 10.72 1.66
CA MET A 52 13.43 10.90 3.12
C MET A 52 13.63 12.37 3.52
N LYS A 53 14.45 13.12 2.77
CA LYS A 53 14.60 14.56 3.00
C LYS A 53 13.31 15.33 2.72
N SER A 54 12.51 14.90 1.73
CA SER A 54 11.19 15.47 1.48
C SER A 54 10.25 15.24 2.66
N LEU A 55 10.22 14.02 3.21
CA LEU A 55 9.46 13.70 4.42
C LEU A 55 9.92 14.52 5.63
N GLU A 56 11.22 14.77 5.78
CA GLU A 56 11.77 15.62 6.83
C GLU A 56 11.35 17.10 6.67
N ASN A 57 11.45 17.65 5.47
CA ASN A 57 11.01 19.02 5.17
C ASN A 57 9.51 19.21 5.46
N ASN A 58 8.73 18.16 5.19
CA ASN A 58 7.30 18.13 5.50
C ASN A 58 7.00 17.70 6.93
N LYS A 59 8.01 17.60 7.81
CA LYS A 59 7.87 17.29 9.25
C LYS A 59 7.14 15.97 9.52
N ILE A 60 7.16 15.02 8.59
CA ILE A 60 6.58 13.68 8.75
C ILE A 60 7.53 12.80 9.56
N LEU A 61 8.85 12.92 9.31
CA LEU A 61 9.91 12.29 10.09
C LEU A 61 11.03 13.30 10.37
N LYS A 62 12.03 12.90 11.14
CA LYS A 62 13.28 13.64 11.36
C LYS A 62 14.48 12.72 11.18
N ILE A 63 15.53 13.21 10.54
CA ILE A 63 16.79 12.49 10.34
C ILE A 63 17.78 12.99 11.40
N LYS A 64 18.17 12.12 12.33
CA LYS A 64 19.00 12.51 13.49
C LYS A 64 20.50 12.38 13.23
N GLU A 65 20.92 11.26 12.67
CA GLU A 65 22.33 10.95 12.47
C GLU A 65 22.54 10.20 11.16
N TYR A 66 23.70 10.42 10.54
CA TYR A 66 24.14 9.78 9.31
C TYR A 66 25.58 9.31 9.48
N ASP A 67 25.82 8.00 9.41
CA ASP A 67 27.17 7.43 9.38
C ASP A 67 27.26 6.31 8.34
N ASN A 68 28.15 6.46 7.35
CA ASN A 68 28.66 5.41 6.45
C ASN A 68 27.67 4.27 6.14
N ASN A 69 26.44 4.58 5.69
CA ASN A 69 25.33 3.65 5.32
C ASN A 69 24.21 3.44 6.38
N LYS A 70 24.25 4.08 7.55
CA LYS A 70 23.18 4.02 8.56
C LYS A 70 22.58 5.39 8.83
N ILE A 71 21.26 5.41 9.02
CA ILE A 71 20.48 6.60 9.34
C ILE A 71 19.62 6.33 10.56
N LEU A 72 19.62 7.26 11.52
CA LEU A 72 18.66 7.25 12.61
C LEU A 72 17.43 8.10 12.23
N LEU A 73 16.29 7.45 12.01
CA LEU A 73 15.01 8.09 11.73
C LEU A 73 14.20 8.25 13.01
N ASP A 74 13.61 9.43 13.20
CA ASP A 74 12.64 9.71 14.25
C ASP A 74 11.27 9.99 13.63
N ILE A 75 10.30 9.10 13.87
CA ILE A 75 8.94 9.17 13.33
C ILE A 75 7.91 9.68 14.36
N SER A 76 8.36 10.34 15.45
CA SER A 76 7.46 10.83 16.50
C SER A 76 6.36 11.78 16.01
N ASN A 77 6.61 12.50 14.91
CA ASN A 77 5.67 13.49 14.34
C ASN A 77 4.73 12.89 13.29
N TYR A 78 4.85 11.61 12.97
CA TYR A 78 4.17 11.06 11.80
C TYR A 78 2.64 10.94 12.03
N LYS A 79 2.19 10.59 13.24
CA LYS A 79 0.75 10.44 13.58
C LYS A 79 -0.05 11.73 13.44
N THR A 80 0.58 12.88 13.68
CA THR A 80 -0.08 14.20 13.71
C THR A 80 -0.31 14.80 12.32
N LYS A 81 0.30 14.25 11.27
CA LYS A 81 0.22 14.80 9.90
C LYS A 81 -0.61 14.00 8.92
N LEU A 82 -0.91 12.74 9.24
CA LEU A 82 -1.64 11.81 8.39
C LEU A 82 -3.14 11.73 8.69
N SER A 83 -3.64 12.49 9.66
CA SER A 83 -5.06 12.64 9.93
C SER A 83 -5.73 13.52 8.87
N GLU A 84 -5.89 12.97 7.67
CA GLU A 84 -6.70 13.55 6.61
C GLU A 84 -8.16 13.23 6.86
N VAL A 85 -8.97 14.29 6.92
CA VAL A 85 -10.40 14.18 7.11
C VAL A 85 -11.04 14.01 5.73
N PHE A 86 -11.04 12.77 5.22
CA PHE A 86 -12.06 12.39 4.25
C PHE A 86 -13.37 12.19 5.01
N THR A 87 -14.46 12.72 4.47
CA THR A 87 -15.79 12.38 4.99
C THR A 87 -16.12 10.92 4.66
N GLN A 88 -16.96 10.28 5.47
CA GLN A 88 -17.40 8.91 5.21
C GLN A 88 -18.05 8.77 3.83
N GLU A 89 -18.84 9.76 3.41
CA GLU A 89 -19.53 9.77 2.12
C GLU A 89 -18.54 9.86 0.94
N GLU A 90 -17.47 10.65 1.06
CA GLU A 90 -16.40 10.71 0.06
C GLU A 90 -15.66 9.38 -0.05
N ILE A 91 -15.36 8.73 1.08
CA ILE A 91 -14.73 7.41 1.10
C ILE A 91 -15.65 6.41 0.39
N GLU A 92 -16.91 6.27 0.80
CA GLU A 92 -17.84 5.30 0.23
C GLU A 92 -18.06 5.48 -1.27
N THR A 93 -18.05 6.72 -1.75
CA THR A 93 -18.13 7.02 -3.18
C THR A 93 -16.87 6.57 -3.91
N ILE A 94 -15.69 6.92 -3.40
CA ILE A 94 -14.41 6.60 -4.04
C ILE A 94 -14.08 5.10 -3.97
N LEU A 95 -14.53 4.40 -2.92
CA LEU A 95 -14.39 2.94 -2.81
C LEU A 95 -15.05 2.21 -4.00
N LYS A 96 -16.13 2.77 -4.56
CA LYS A 96 -16.81 2.19 -5.74
C LYS A 96 -15.95 2.33 -7.01
N GLU A 97 -15.07 3.32 -7.06
CA GLU A 97 -14.19 3.61 -8.18
C GLU A 97 -12.89 2.78 -8.17
N PHE A 98 -12.61 2.04 -7.09
CA PHE A 98 -11.38 1.23 -7.00
C PHE A 98 -11.26 0.19 -8.12
N ASN A 99 -12.36 -0.46 -8.51
CA ASN A 99 -12.31 -1.44 -9.59
C ASN A 99 -11.93 -0.76 -10.92
N TYR A 100 -12.56 0.38 -11.24
CA TYR A 100 -12.21 1.19 -12.41
C TYR A 100 -10.73 1.59 -12.37
N PHE A 101 -10.25 2.11 -11.25
CA PHE A 101 -8.88 2.56 -11.08
C PHE A 101 -7.86 1.42 -11.26
N ILE A 102 -8.12 0.27 -10.62
CA ILE A 102 -7.30 -0.94 -10.74
C ILE A 102 -7.19 -1.38 -12.21
N LYS A 103 -8.30 -1.36 -12.95
CA LYS A 103 -8.33 -1.70 -14.38
C LYS A 103 -7.59 -0.68 -15.24
N LYS A 104 -7.86 0.61 -15.05
CA LYS A 104 -7.23 1.72 -15.80
C LYS A 104 -5.70 1.66 -15.74
N TYR A 105 -5.17 1.35 -14.56
CA TYR A 105 -3.72 1.30 -14.31
C TYR A 105 -3.12 -0.10 -14.29
N ASN A 106 -3.89 -1.14 -14.67
CA ASN A 106 -3.47 -2.53 -14.69
C ASN A 106 -2.75 -2.97 -13.39
N LEU A 107 -3.34 -2.57 -12.26
CA LEU A 107 -2.84 -2.96 -10.94
C LEU A 107 -3.15 -4.44 -10.72
N THR A 108 -2.14 -5.18 -10.29
CA THR A 108 -2.20 -6.64 -10.23
C THR A 108 -1.35 -7.14 -9.07
N ILE A 109 -1.75 -8.27 -8.48
CA ILE A 109 -0.94 -8.98 -7.49
C ILE A 109 0.08 -9.86 -8.24
N PRO A 110 1.40 -9.59 -8.13
CA PRO A 110 2.46 -10.33 -8.83
C PRO A 110 2.76 -11.72 -8.21
N ASN A 111 1.74 -12.43 -7.74
CA ASN A 111 1.82 -13.76 -7.13
C ASN A 111 0.83 -14.71 -7.82
N GLU A 112 1.10 -14.98 -9.09
CA GLU A 112 0.18 -15.72 -9.94
C GLU A 112 -0.18 -17.10 -9.39
N LYS A 113 0.74 -17.77 -8.68
CA LYS A 113 0.49 -19.09 -8.10
C LYS A 113 -0.62 -19.03 -7.05
N GLU A 114 -0.50 -18.13 -6.07
CA GLU A 114 -1.50 -18.00 -5.01
C GLU A 114 -2.81 -17.41 -5.55
N ILE A 115 -2.76 -16.56 -6.58
CA ILE A 115 -3.95 -16.07 -7.27
C ILE A 115 -4.67 -17.20 -8.02
N LYS A 116 -3.95 -18.04 -8.77
CA LYS A 116 -4.53 -19.22 -9.46
C LYS A 116 -5.19 -20.17 -8.46
N LYS A 117 -4.48 -20.49 -7.38
CA LYS A 117 -4.99 -21.34 -6.29
C LYS A 117 -6.26 -20.75 -5.67
N SER A 118 -6.26 -19.47 -5.35
CA SER A 118 -7.44 -18.77 -4.80
C SER A 118 -8.61 -18.78 -5.78
N SER A 119 -8.33 -18.70 -7.08
CA SER A 119 -9.35 -18.74 -8.14
C SER A 119 -10.02 -20.11 -8.24
N GLU A 120 -9.25 -21.19 -8.16
CA GLU A 120 -9.79 -22.56 -8.11
C GLU A 120 -10.64 -22.79 -6.87
N ILE A 121 -10.18 -22.31 -5.70
CA ILE A 121 -10.92 -22.41 -4.43
C ILE A 121 -12.26 -21.68 -4.54
N LEU A 122 -12.26 -20.41 -4.99
CA LEU A 122 -13.48 -19.61 -5.10
C LEU A 122 -14.46 -20.24 -6.09
N LYS A 123 -13.97 -20.75 -7.23
CA LYS A 123 -14.80 -21.43 -8.21
C LYS A 123 -15.51 -22.64 -7.61
N ASN A 124 -14.81 -23.46 -6.83
CA ASN A 124 -15.40 -24.63 -6.17
C ASN A 124 -16.43 -24.21 -5.11
N MET A 125 -16.11 -23.19 -4.29
CA MET A 125 -17.02 -22.68 -3.26
C MET A 125 -18.34 -22.19 -3.86
N ILE A 126 -18.28 -21.43 -4.97
CA ILE A 126 -19.48 -20.92 -5.65
C ILE A 126 -20.29 -22.05 -6.31
N LEU A 127 -19.62 -23.08 -6.85
CA LEU A 127 -20.30 -24.25 -7.44
C LEU A 127 -21.03 -25.08 -6.39
N GLU A 128 -20.46 -25.23 -5.19
CA GLU A 128 -21.05 -25.98 -4.09
C GLU A 128 -22.16 -25.17 -3.38
N ASN A 129 -21.94 -23.87 -3.16
CA ASN A 129 -22.89 -22.97 -2.54
C ASN A 129 -22.73 -21.54 -3.08
N PRO A 130 -23.62 -21.10 -4.00
CA PRO A 130 -23.58 -19.74 -4.55
C PRO A 130 -23.79 -18.62 -3.53
N GLN A 131 -24.30 -18.94 -2.33
CA GLN A 131 -24.54 -18.01 -1.22
C GLN A 131 -23.50 -18.18 -0.10
N CYS A 132 -22.34 -18.77 -0.39
CA CYS A 132 -21.28 -18.91 0.61
C CYS A 132 -20.78 -17.54 1.08
N ASP A 133 -20.51 -17.43 2.38
CA ASP A 133 -19.79 -16.30 2.93
C ASP A 133 -18.33 -16.35 2.46
N LEU A 134 -17.87 -15.26 1.87
CA LEU A 134 -16.53 -15.13 1.30
C LEU A 134 -15.54 -14.50 2.27
N GLN A 135 -15.94 -14.05 3.45
CA GLN A 135 -15.07 -13.30 4.35
C GLN A 135 -13.80 -14.08 4.71
N GLU A 136 -13.94 -15.33 5.18
CA GLU A 136 -12.77 -16.16 5.55
C GLU A 136 -11.86 -16.42 4.33
N PHE A 137 -12.46 -16.65 3.16
CA PHE A 137 -11.72 -16.82 1.91
C PHE A 137 -10.90 -15.57 1.57
N ILE A 138 -11.50 -14.38 1.67
CA ILE A 138 -10.85 -13.09 1.39
C ILE A 138 -9.70 -12.85 2.38
N GLU A 139 -9.94 -12.96 3.69
CA GLU A 139 -8.92 -12.70 4.70
C GLU A 139 -7.70 -13.62 4.54
N LYS A 140 -7.94 -14.91 4.30
CA LYS A 140 -6.89 -15.91 4.07
C LYS A 140 -6.18 -15.68 2.74
N GLY A 141 -6.94 -15.36 1.69
CA GLY A 141 -6.44 -15.08 0.35
C GLY A 141 -5.49 -13.90 0.34
N ILE A 142 -5.87 -12.77 0.93
CA ILE A 142 -5.02 -11.58 1.07
C ILE A 142 -3.78 -11.89 1.89
N THR A 143 -3.93 -12.56 3.04
CA THR A 143 -2.80 -12.88 3.92
C THR A 143 -1.73 -13.71 3.21
N THR A 144 -2.17 -14.65 2.37
CA THR A 144 -1.29 -15.57 1.64
C THR A 144 -0.74 -14.95 0.36
N ALA A 145 -1.58 -14.26 -0.41
CA ALA A 145 -1.22 -13.74 -1.73
C ALA A 145 -0.41 -12.44 -1.64
N ILE A 146 -0.63 -11.61 -0.62
CA ILE A 146 0.02 -10.29 -0.45
C ILE A 146 1.04 -10.40 0.70
N THR A 147 2.23 -10.90 0.38
CA THR A 147 3.38 -10.87 1.29
C THR A 147 3.98 -9.47 1.37
N GLU A 148 4.86 -9.19 2.33
CA GLU A 148 5.57 -7.90 2.44
C GLU A 148 6.24 -7.49 1.12
N LYS A 149 7.00 -8.41 0.51
CA LYS A 149 7.65 -8.17 -0.79
C LYS A 149 6.65 -7.79 -1.89
N ILE A 150 5.44 -8.34 -1.83
CA ILE A 150 4.39 -8.05 -2.80
C ILE A 150 3.73 -6.71 -2.49
N LEU A 151 3.51 -6.41 -1.21
CA LEU A 151 2.97 -5.15 -0.75
C LEU A 151 3.87 -3.98 -1.19
N ILE A 152 5.18 -4.09 -0.96
CA ILE A 152 6.17 -3.11 -1.43
C ILE A 152 6.07 -2.89 -2.95
N LYS A 153 5.87 -3.96 -3.74
CA LYS A 153 5.69 -3.81 -5.20
C LYS A 153 4.41 -3.07 -5.57
N ILE A 154 3.32 -3.29 -4.83
CA ILE A 154 2.04 -2.60 -5.03
C ILE A 154 2.17 -1.13 -4.63
N GLU A 155 2.74 -0.85 -3.46
CA GLU A 155 2.97 0.51 -2.96
C GLU A 155 3.90 1.31 -3.87
N LYS A 156 4.93 0.68 -4.44
CA LYS A 156 5.77 1.31 -5.47
C LYS A 156 5.00 1.69 -6.72
N LYS A 157 4.16 0.80 -7.24
CA LYS A 157 3.29 1.14 -8.38
C LYS A 157 2.40 2.34 -8.04
N ILE A 158 1.82 2.37 -6.84
CA ILE A 158 1.02 3.51 -6.35
C ILE A 158 1.85 4.80 -6.28
N TYR A 159 3.06 4.73 -5.72
CA TYR A 159 4.00 5.86 -5.64
C TYR A 159 4.34 6.42 -7.03
N ASP A 160 4.61 5.55 -8.01
CA ASP A 160 4.97 5.95 -9.37
C ASP A 160 3.82 6.69 -10.07
N LEU A 161 2.56 6.27 -9.80
CA LEU A 161 1.36 6.84 -10.41
C LEU A 161 1.13 8.31 -10.03
N PHE A 162 1.57 8.77 -8.86
CA PHE A 162 1.40 10.19 -8.45
C PHE A 162 1.99 11.21 -9.44
N ASN A 163 2.93 10.78 -10.30
CA ASN A 163 3.54 11.65 -11.32
C ASN A 163 2.74 11.72 -12.62
N SER A 164 1.80 10.79 -12.85
CA SER A 164 1.14 10.58 -14.15
C SER A 164 -0.38 10.65 -14.11
N VAL A 165 -1.01 10.57 -12.93
CA VAL A 165 -2.47 10.62 -12.82
C VAL A 165 -3.03 12.04 -13.02
N ASP A 166 -4.24 12.08 -13.59
CA ASP A 166 -5.09 13.27 -13.63
C ASP A 166 -5.69 13.59 -12.25
N ASP A 167 -6.38 14.73 -12.13
CA ASP A 167 -6.90 15.20 -10.83
C ASP A 167 -8.05 14.35 -10.28
N GLU A 168 -8.80 13.67 -11.15
CA GLU A 168 -9.90 12.78 -10.76
C GLU A 168 -9.34 11.50 -10.13
N ASP A 169 -8.37 10.89 -10.79
CA ASP A 169 -7.66 9.72 -10.31
C ASP A 169 -6.74 10.00 -9.11
N LEU A 170 -6.26 11.25 -8.98
CA LEU A 170 -5.47 11.67 -7.82
C LEU A 170 -6.28 11.49 -6.52
N LYS A 171 -7.57 11.81 -6.52
CA LYS A 171 -8.43 11.59 -5.33
C LYS A 171 -8.54 10.11 -4.99
N ILE A 172 -8.62 9.24 -5.99
CA ILE A 172 -8.66 7.78 -5.77
C ILE A 172 -7.33 7.29 -5.17
N LEU A 173 -6.21 7.83 -5.64
CA LEU A 173 -4.90 7.55 -5.05
C LEU A 173 -4.79 8.02 -3.60
N GLU A 174 -5.29 9.22 -3.27
CA GLU A 174 -5.26 9.73 -1.90
C GLU A 174 -6.12 8.86 -0.97
N VAL A 175 -7.31 8.43 -1.39
CA VAL A 175 -8.12 7.47 -0.62
C VAL A 175 -7.45 6.10 -0.55
N THR A 176 -6.73 5.68 -1.58
CA THR A 176 -5.92 4.45 -1.52
C THR A 176 -4.87 4.54 -0.42
N LEU A 177 -4.15 5.67 -0.32
CA LEU A 177 -3.20 5.90 0.77
C LEU A 177 -3.88 5.92 2.14
N PHE A 178 -5.03 6.59 2.25
CA PHE A 178 -5.84 6.59 3.46
C PHE A 178 -6.21 5.16 3.88
N CYS A 179 -6.65 4.32 2.95
CA CYS A 179 -6.98 2.92 3.24
C CYS A 179 -5.74 2.13 3.70
N MET A 180 -4.62 2.28 2.99
CA MET A 180 -3.34 1.65 3.34
C MET A 180 -2.86 2.02 4.74
N TYR A 181 -3.16 3.23 5.17
CA TYR A 181 -2.78 3.75 6.47
C TYR A 181 -3.70 3.30 7.62
N ASN A 182 -5.02 3.34 7.42
CA ASN A 182 -5.98 3.20 8.51
C ASN A 182 -6.50 1.76 8.71
N PHE A 183 -6.27 0.86 7.77
CA PHE A 183 -6.82 -0.49 7.81
C PHE A 183 -5.71 -1.53 7.77
N ASP A 184 -5.85 -2.56 8.60
CA ASP A 184 -5.00 -3.74 8.50
C ASP A 184 -5.18 -4.42 7.14
N LYS A 185 -4.11 -5.10 6.70
CA LYS A 185 -4.00 -5.67 5.34
C LYS A 185 -5.25 -6.43 4.88
N LYS A 186 -5.86 -7.22 5.76
CA LYS A 186 -7.00 -8.10 5.41
C LYS A 186 -8.36 -7.37 5.36
N ASN A 187 -8.49 -6.22 6.02
CA ASN A 187 -9.70 -5.40 5.98
C ASN A 187 -9.55 -4.15 5.11
N ASN A 188 -8.36 -3.93 4.54
CA ASN A 188 -8.09 -2.81 3.65
C ASN A 188 -8.94 -2.91 2.37
N PRO A 189 -9.88 -1.96 2.13
CA PRO A 189 -10.80 -2.06 0.99
C PRO A 189 -10.12 -2.08 -0.37
N PHE A 190 -8.98 -1.37 -0.52
CA PHE A 190 -8.21 -1.35 -1.75
C PHE A 190 -7.56 -2.72 -2.01
N LEU A 191 -6.90 -3.30 -1.01
CA LEU A 191 -6.24 -4.60 -1.13
C LEU A 191 -7.26 -5.73 -1.35
N VAL A 192 -8.42 -5.67 -0.69
CA VAL A 192 -9.55 -6.59 -0.92
C VAL A 192 -10.00 -6.51 -2.37
N THR A 193 -10.24 -5.30 -2.88
CA THR A 193 -10.69 -5.09 -4.27
C THR A 193 -9.65 -5.60 -5.26
N LEU A 194 -8.37 -5.29 -5.04
CA LEU A 194 -7.26 -5.74 -5.87
C LEU A 194 -7.13 -7.28 -5.89
N PHE A 195 -7.33 -7.92 -4.74
CA PHE A 195 -7.30 -9.38 -4.63
C PHE A 195 -8.46 -10.02 -5.40
N LEU A 196 -9.69 -9.57 -5.17
CA LEU A 196 -10.87 -10.11 -5.84
C LEU A 196 -10.82 -9.91 -7.36
N GLU A 197 -10.38 -8.74 -7.81
CA GLU A 197 -10.21 -8.45 -9.24
C GLU A 197 -9.11 -9.33 -9.86
N SER A 198 -8.00 -9.57 -9.15
CA SER A 198 -6.94 -10.49 -9.60
C SER A 198 -7.44 -11.93 -9.74
N VAL A 199 -8.25 -12.39 -8.79
CA VAL A 199 -8.90 -13.71 -8.80
C VAL A 199 -9.91 -13.81 -9.95
N TYR A 200 -10.79 -12.81 -10.09
CA TYR A 200 -11.78 -12.75 -11.16
C TYR A 200 -11.14 -12.81 -12.55
N ASN A 201 -10.11 -12.00 -12.78
CA ASN A 201 -9.39 -12.00 -14.05
C ASN A 201 -8.72 -13.34 -14.34
N ASN A 202 -8.21 -14.03 -13.32
CA ASN A 202 -7.63 -15.36 -13.50
C ASN A 202 -8.67 -16.41 -13.88
N MET A 203 -9.87 -16.36 -13.29
CA MET A 203 -10.98 -17.25 -13.67
C MET A 203 -11.45 -17.05 -15.13
N ASN A 204 -11.29 -15.84 -15.66
CA ASN A 204 -11.72 -15.47 -17.01
C ASN A 204 -10.63 -15.57 -18.09
N LYS A 205 -9.38 -15.83 -17.72
CA LYS A 205 -8.31 -16.16 -18.68
C LYS A 205 -8.57 -17.56 -19.25
N ARG A 206 -9.36 -17.62 -20.33
CA ARG A 206 -9.50 -18.78 -21.22
C ARG A 206 -8.56 -18.64 -22.40
#